data_AF-A0A6V8DE40-F1
#
_entry.id   AF-A0A6V8DE40-F1
#
_cell.length_a   1.000
_cell.length_b   1.000
_cell.length_c   1.000
_cell.angle_alpha   90.00
_cell.angle_beta   90.00
_cell.angle_gamma   90.00
#
_symmetry.space_group_name_H-M   'P 1'
#
loop_
_entity.id
_entity.type
_entity.pdbx_description
1 polymer ?
#
loop_
_entity_poly.entity_id
_entity_poly.type
_entity_poly.pdbx_seq_one_letter_code
_entity_poly.pdbx_strand_id
1 'polypeptide(L)'
;MGLELVLLLVDRPRLATLLERTWEEVDAAMEAGQLRASRPDHDARLVRPFDIDAEAEWLDWSEAKTDAQRHLPLSEALAVCEDGEEGLLHLMRWVSPGAWEVWEGRAFLYFDVLLGREVAHVDDLYAESTWTQIMEETGKRTETELVEAVVLDWMGRREALGETLDEHRDPRILPTHEAHVRATGGLSHAVGRLTSDADLVGIVGREHLTATAWGHGPWNLTTLLQHGLPASD
;
A
#
# COMPACT_ATOMS: atom_id res chain seq x y z
N MET A 1 -15.21 -11.06 -5.85
CA MET A 1 -14.20 -10.01 -5.68
C MET A 1 -13.12 -10.61 -4.80
N GLY A 2 -11.87 -10.65 -5.24
CA GLY A 2 -10.77 -11.22 -4.46
C GLY A 2 -10.20 -10.15 -3.53
N LEU A 3 -9.64 -10.55 -2.38
CA LEU A 3 -8.96 -9.63 -1.47
C LEU A 3 -7.66 -9.13 -2.10
N GLU A 4 -7.41 -7.82 -2.00
CA GLU A 4 -6.17 -7.21 -2.49
C GLU A 4 -5.22 -6.90 -1.34
N LEU A 5 -3.98 -7.39 -1.47
CA LEU A 5 -2.84 -6.97 -0.67
C LEU A 5 -2.33 -5.63 -1.23
N VAL A 6 -2.09 -4.68 -0.32
CA VAL A 6 -1.70 -3.32 -0.65
C VAL A 6 -0.38 -2.99 0.04
N LEU A 7 0.60 -2.49 -0.72
CA LEU A 7 1.75 -1.76 -0.21
C LEU A 7 1.58 -0.29 -0.61
N LEU A 8 1.11 0.52 0.32
CA LEU A 8 0.92 1.96 0.15
C LEU A 8 2.24 2.69 0.42
N LEU A 9 2.72 3.48 -0.54
CA LEU A 9 3.88 4.35 -0.32
C LEU A 9 3.38 5.67 0.24
N VAL A 10 3.90 6.12 1.38
CA VAL A 10 3.45 7.34 2.07
C VAL A 10 4.59 8.33 2.13
N ASP A 11 4.35 9.56 1.67
CA ASP A 11 5.29 10.68 1.76
C ASP A 11 5.28 11.26 3.18
N ARG A 12 6.36 11.01 3.93
CA ARG A 12 6.46 11.37 5.35
C ARG A 12 6.42 12.88 5.56
N PRO A 13 7.19 13.73 4.85
CA PRO A 13 7.14 15.18 5.06
C PRO A 13 5.76 15.79 4.78
N ARG A 14 5.07 15.33 3.72
CA ARG A 14 3.72 15.80 3.39
C ARG A 14 2.69 15.32 4.41
N LEU A 15 2.79 14.07 4.87
CA LEU A 15 1.93 13.58 5.96
C LEU A 15 2.11 14.42 7.22
N ALA A 16 3.36 14.71 7.63
CA ALA A 16 3.64 15.54 8.79
C ALA A 16 3.01 16.93 8.67
N THR A 17 3.23 17.60 7.54
CA THR A 17 2.65 18.92 7.25
C THR A 17 1.12 18.90 7.29
N LEU A 18 0.50 17.82 6.83
CA LEU A 18 -0.96 17.68 6.84
C LEU A 18 -1.49 17.45 8.26
N LEU A 19 -0.82 16.62 9.06
CA LEU A 19 -1.20 16.31 10.44
C LEU A 19 -1.05 17.50 11.41
N GLU A 20 -0.22 18.47 11.08
CA GLU A 20 -0.07 19.72 11.84
C GLU A 20 -1.24 20.70 11.64
N ARG A 21 -2.00 20.57 10.55
CA ARG A 21 -3.18 21.41 10.29
C ARG A 21 -4.33 21.00 11.18
N THR A 22 -5.19 21.96 11.51
CA THR A 22 -6.44 21.64 12.18
C THR A 22 -7.36 20.86 11.25
N TRP A 23 -8.22 20.03 11.83
CA TRP A 23 -9.19 19.26 11.06
C TRP A 23 -10.08 20.17 10.19
N GLU A 24 -10.59 21.27 10.74
CA GLU A 24 -11.43 22.22 10.00
C GLU A 24 -10.71 22.87 8.80
N GLU A 25 -9.42 23.15 8.93
CA GLU A 25 -8.61 23.67 7.82
C GLU A 25 -8.45 22.64 6.71
N VAL A 26 -8.30 21.36 7.06
CA VAL A 26 -8.16 20.27 6.08
C VAL A 26 -9.48 20.03 5.35
N ASP A 27 -10.60 19.96 6.05
CA ASP A 27 -11.92 19.82 5.43
C ASP A 27 -12.19 20.97 4.45
N ALA A 28 -12.04 22.22 4.91
CA ALA A 28 -12.29 23.40 4.06
C ALA A 28 -11.34 23.44 2.84
N ALA A 29 -10.08 23.03 3.01
CA ALA A 29 -9.12 23.00 1.92
C ALA A 29 -9.38 21.86 0.93
N MET A 30 -9.89 20.70 1.37
CA MET A 30 -10.31 19.61 0.49
C MET A 30 -11.59 19.96 -0.29
N GLU A 31 -12.61 20.53 0.37
CA GLU A 31 -13.83 21.02 -0.29
C GLU A 31 -13.52 22.05 -1.39
N ALA A 32 -12.56 22.93 -1.14
CA ALA A 32 -12.11 23.93 -2.09
C ALA A 32 -11.09 23.42 -3.14
N GLY A 33 -10.69 22.15 -3.06
CA GLY A 33 -9.67 21.53 -3.94
C GLY A 33 -8.27 22.15 -3.81
N GLN A 34 -7.99 22.84 -2.70
CA GLN A 34 -6.76 23.61 -2.48
C GLN A 34 -5.58 22.71 -2.09
N LEU A 35 -5.85 21.50 -1.58
CA LEU A 35 -4.79 20.55 -1.21
C LEU A 35 -4.18 19.81 -2.41
N ARG A 36 -4.80 19.84 -3.60
CA ARG A 36 -4.33 19.04 -4.74
C ARG A 36 -2.88 19.33 -5.12
N ALA A 37 -2.47 20.60 -5.02
CA ALA A 37 -1.09 21.03 -5.28
C ALA A 37 -0.07 20.52 -4.24
N SER A 38 -0.53 20.07 -3.07
CA SER A 38 0.32 19.50 -2.02
C SER A 38 0.49 17.98 -2.12
N ARG A 39 -0.31 17.29 -2.93
CA ARG A 39 -0.15 15.85 -3.14
C ARG A 39 1.21 15.56 -3.80
N PRO A 40 1.83 14.40 -3.51
CA PRO A 40 2.95 13.92 -4.31
C PRO A 40 2.55 13.73 -5.77
N ASP A 41 3.55 13.86 -6.65
CA ASP A 41 3.39 13.50 -8.06
C ASP A 41 3.01 12.01 -8.16
N HIS A 42 2.09 11.71 -9.08
CA HIS A 42 1.65 10.33 -9.30
C HIS A 42 2.79 9.51 -9.89
N ASP A 43 3.13 8.41 -9.23
CA ASP A 43 4.00 7.42 -9.84
C ASP A 43 3.22 6.63 -10.90
N ALA A 44 3.59 6.81 -12.17
CA ALA A 44 2.88 6.25 -13.32
C ALA A 44 2.83 4.70 -13.33
N ARG A 45 3.61 4.02 -12.50
CA ARG A 45 3.64 2.55 -12.38
C ARG A 45 2.81 2.03 -11.20
N LEU A 46 2.32 2.91 -10.33
CA LEU A 46 1.57 2.56 -9.13
C LEU A 46 0.12 3.01 -9.24
N VAL A 47 -0.77 2.34 -8.52
CA VAL A 47 -2.18 2.69 -8.46
C VAL A 47 -2.35 3.86 -7.51
N ARG A 48 -3.12 4.88 -7.91
CA ARG A 48 -3.50 5.98 -7.02
C ARG A 48 -4.92 6.41 -7.34
N PRO A 49 -5.80 6.61 -6.34
CA PRO A 49 -7.10 7.19 -6.58
C PRO A 49 -6.97 8.60 -7.15
N PHE A 50 -7.96 9.00 -7.96
CA PHE A 50 -8.05 10.37 -8.43
C PHE A 50 -8.19 11.33 -7.24
N ASP A 51 -7.75 12.57 -7.43
CA ASP A 51 -7.78 13.56 -6.36
C ASP A 51 -9.21 13.78 -5.82
N ILE A 52 -10.20 13.80 -6.70
CA ILE A 52 -11.61 13.96 -6.33
C ILE A 52 -12.12 12.80 -5.50
N ASP A 53 -11.73 11.56 -5.83
CA ASP A 53 -12.18 10.38 -5.09
C ASP A 53 -11.52 10.36 -3.70
N ALA A 54 -10.23 10.67 -3.61
CA ALA A 54 -9.54 10.73 -2.32
C ALA A 54 -10.04 11.88 -1.42
N GLU A 55 -10.42 13.02 -1.99
CA GLU A 55 -11.11 14.12 -1.29
C GLU A 55 -12.47 13.64 -0.75
N ALA A 56 -13.28 13.02 -1.61
CA ALA A 56 -14.61 12.56 -1.24
C ALA A 56 -14.56 11.51 -0.11
N GLU A 57 -13.66 10.53 -0.21
CA GLU A 57 -13.48 9.52 0.84
C GLU A 57 -13.14 10.13 2.20
N TRP A 58 -12.25 11.13 2.24
CA TRP A 58 -11.95 11.85 3.49
C TRP A 58 -13.17 12.65 3.99
N LEU A 59 -13.81 13.43 3.11
CA LEU A 59 -14.93 14.31 3.50
C LEU A 59 -16.14 13.51 3.98
N ASP A 60 -16.48 12.42 3.30
CA ASP A 60 -17.57 11.53 3.68
C ASP A 60 -17.30 10.88 5.05
N TRP A 61 -16.08 10.39 5.27
CA TRP A 61 -15.66 9.86 6.58
C TRP A 61 -15.69 10.95 7.65
N SER A 62 -15.15 12.14 7.35
CA SER A 62 -15.05 13.29 8.24
C SER A 62 -16.43 13.78 8.69
N GLU A 63 -17.40 13.91 7.77
CA GLU A 63 -18.77 14.35 8.06
C GLU A 63 -19.47 13.39 9.05
N ALA A 64 -19.19 12.09 8.95
CA ALA A 64 -19.76 11.09 9.84
C ALA A 64 -19.26 11.20 11.30
N LYS A 65 -18.13 11.87 11.55
CA LYS A 65 -17.54 12.03 12.90
C LYS A 65 -18.13 13.23 13.64
N THR A 66 -19.18 12.94 14.42
CA THR A 66 -19.91 13.95 15.21
C THR A 66 -19.23 14.37 16.51
N ASP A 67 -18.32 13.54 17.01
CA ASP A 67 -17.52 13.73 18.23
C ASP A 67 -16.12 14.34 17.94
N ALA A 68 -15.80 14.58 16.67
CA ALA A 68 -14.51 15.09 16.24
C ALA A 68 -14.19 16.47 16.85
N GLN A 69 -13.01 16.59 17.44
CA GLN A 69 -12.50 17.85 17.98
C GLN A 69 -11.88 18.71 16.85
N ARG A 70 -12.73 19.28 16.00
CA ARG A 70 -12.34 19.86 14.70
C ARG A 70 -11.35 21.04 14.74
N HIS A 71 -11.21 21.68 15.90
CA HIS A 71 -10.31 22.82 16.12
C HIS A 71 -8.88 22.40 16.49
N LEU A 72 -8.67 21.13 16.82
CA LEU A 72 -7.35 20.61 17.15
C LEU A 72 -6.59 20.23 15.86
N PRO A 73 -5.24 20.21 15.91
CA PRO A 73 -4.44 19.57 14.88
C PRO A 73 -4.91 18.14 14.63
N LEU A 74 -4.86 17.69 13.37
CA LEU A 74 -5.30 16.35 12.98
C LEU A 74 -4.59 15.25 13.78
N SER A 75 -3.29 15.42 14.08
CA SER A 75 -2.54 14.49 14.92
C SER A 75 -3.17 14.28 16.30
N GLU A 76 -3.68 15.33 16.93
CA GLU A 76 -4.32 15.27 18.25
C GLU A 76 -5.79 14.84 18.14
N ALA A 77 -6.51 15.37 17.16
CA ALA A 77 -7.93 15.10 16.96
C ALA A 77 -8.20 13.63 16.60
N LEU A 78 -7.41 13.07 15.69
CA LEU A 78 -7.56 11.66 15.28
C LEU A 78 -7.22 10.70 16.42
N ALA A 79 -6.26 11.04 17.29
CA ALA A 79 -5.85 10.18 18.40
C ALA A 79 -6.95 9.96 19.46
N VAL A 80 -7.95 10.84 19.52
CA VAL A 80 -9.07 10.75 20.46
C VAL A 80 -10.42 10.51 19.77
N CYS A 81 -10.43 10.43 18.44
CA CYS A 81 -11.62 10.20 17.61
C CYS A 81 -11.92 8.70 17.51
N GLU A 82 -13.20 8.32 17.54
CA GLU A 82 -13.61 6.96 17.21
C GLU A 82 -13.24 6.60 15.75
N ASP A 83 -12.56 5.47 15.56
CA ASP A 83 -11.94 5.03 14.31
C ASP A 83 -10.98 6.05 13.68
N GLY A 84 -10.24 6.80 14.50
CA GLY A 84 -9.24 7.75 14.03
C GLY A 84 -8.21 7.14 13.08
N GLU A 85 -7.93 5.84 13.19
CA GLU A 85 -7.04 5.12 12.28
C GLU A 85 -7.56 5.13 10.84
N GLU A 86 -8.88 5.04 10.62
CA GLU A 86 -9.46 5.13 9.27
C GLU A 86 -9.22 6.52 8.67
N GLY A 87 -9.41 7.57 9.48
CA GLY A 87 -9.07 8.94 9.08
C GLY A 87 -7.60 9.09 8.71
N LEU A 88 -6.71 8.54 9.54
CA LEU A 88 -5.27 8.53 9.24
C LEU A 88 -4.97 7.78 7.94
N LEU A 89 -5.64 6.67 7.66
CA LEU A 89 -5.48 5.92 6.42
C LEU A 89 -5.92 6.73 5.19
N HIS A 90 -7.03 7.46 5.26
CA HIS A 90 -7.45 8.38 4.20
C HIS A 90 -6.39 9.46 3.94
N LEU A 91 -5.81 10.05 4.98
CA LEU A 91 -4.74 11.04 4.86
C LEU A 91 -3.44 10.44 4.31
N MET A 92 -3.10 9.20 4.68
CA MET A 92 -1.96 8.48 4.11
C MET A 92 -2.14 8.21 2.61
N ARG A 93 -3.36 7.82 2.19
CA ARG A 93 -3.71 7.68 0.76
C ARG A 93 -3.66 9.03 0.03
N TRP A 94 -4.06 10.11 0.70
CA TRP A 94 -3.96 11.46 0.16
C TRP A 94 -2.51 11.84 -0.16
N VAL A 95 -1.59 11.65 0.79
CA VAL A 95 -0.17 11.97 0.66
C VAL A 95 0.66 10.83 0.04
N SER A 96 0.03 9.93 -0.71
CA SER A 96 0.70 8.84 -1.39
C SER A 96 1.02 9.18 -2.85
N PRO A 97 2.25 8.93 -3.35
CA PRO A 97 2.51 8.91 -4.79
C PRO A 97 1.85 7.72 -5.50
N GLY A 98 1.46 6.67 -4.77
CA GLY A 98 0.75 5.49 -5.27
C GLY A 98 0.98 4.25 -4.40
N ALA A 99 0.24 3.19 -4.69
CA ALA A 99 0.31 1.89 -4.05
C ALA A 99 0.62 0.77 -5.06
N TRP A 100 1.29 -0.27 -4.59
CA TRP A 100 1.30 -1.56 -5.26
C TRP A 100 0.16 -2.41 -4.74
N GLU A 101 -0.68 -2.89 -5.64
CA GLU A 101 -1.86 -3.68 -5.33
C GLU A 101 -1.81 -5.01 -6.08
N VAL A 102 -2.12 -6.09 -5.38
CA VAL A 102 -2.20 -7.42 -5.98
C VAL A 102 -3.29 -8.25 -5.31
N TRP A 103 -3.93 -9.11 -6.09
CA TRP A 103 -4.74 -10.18 -5.52
C TRP A 103 -3.92 -11.04 -4.54
N GLU A 104 -4.40 -11.17 -3.30
CA GLU A 104 -3.72 -11.85 -2.18
C GLU A 104 -3.26 -13.28 -2.56
N GLY A 105 -4.08 -14.02 -3.32
CA GLY A 105 -3.74 -15.37 -3.79
C GLY A 105 -2.51 -15.43 -4.70
N ARG A 106 -2.19 -14.35 -5.43
CA ARG A 106 -0.97 -14.25 -6.25
C ARG A 106 0.23 -13.78 -5.45
N ALA A 107 0.04 -13.06 -4.35
CA ALA A 107 1.13 -12.61 -3.50
C ALA A 107 1.94 -13.80 -2.96
N PHE A 108 1.27 -14.89 -2.57
CA PHE A 108 1.93 -16.15 -2.15
C PHE A 108 2.97 -16.63 -3.17
N LEU A 109 2.59 -16.74 -4.44
CA LEU A 109 3.49 -17.14 -5.51
C LEU A 109 4.73 -16.22 -5.58
N TYR A 110 4.54 -14.91 -5.46
CA TYR A 110 5.63 -13.96 -5.62
C TYR A 110 6.58 -14.01 -4.42
N PHE A 111 6.00 -14.11 -3.24
CA PHE A 111 6.75 -14.14 -1.99
C PHE A 111 7.49 -15.47 -1.86
N ASP A 112 6.92 -16.58 -2.32
CA ASP A 112 7.61 -17.87 -2.36
C ASP A 112 8.91 -17.79 -3.16
N VAL A 113 8.86 -17.18 -4.35
CA VAL A 113 10.02 -17.02 -5.24
C VAL A 113 11.04 -16.02 -4.70
N LEU A 114 10.57 -14.93 -4.10
CA LEU A 114 11.44 -13.91 -3.50
C LEU A 114 12.18 -14.44 -2.29
N LEU A 115 11.46 -15.08 -1.38
CA LEU A 115 11.97 -15.55 -0.10
C LEU A 115 12.66 -16.92 -0.21
N GLY A 116 12.47 -17.64 -1.32
CA GLY A 116 13.02 -18.98 -1.51
C GLY A 116 12.44 -20.03 -0.54
N ARG A 117 11.24 -19.78 0.00
CA ARG A 117 10.52 -20.64 0.94
C ARG A 117 9.02 -20.46 0.75
N GLU A 118 8.24 -21.46 1.10
CA GLU A 118 6.77 -21.35 1.09
C GLU A 118 6.29 -20.35 2.17
N VAL A 119 5.37 -19.47 1.78
CA VAL A 119 4.57 -18.64 2.68
C VAL A 119 3.27 -19.37 2.96
N ALA A 120 3.12 -19.92 4.17
CA ALA A 120 2.09 -20.92 4.45
C ALA A 120 0.74 -20.31 4.87
N HIS A 121 0.75 -19.14 5.53
CA HIS A 121 -0.46 -18.53 6.08
C HIS A 121 -0.68 -17.12 5.57
N VAL A 122 -1.95 -16.71 5.51
CA VAL A 122 -2.34 -15.35 5.12
C VAL A 122 -1.72 -14.29 6.01
N ASP A 123 -1.61 -14.55 7.32
CA ASP A 123 -1.00 -13.63 8.28
C ASP A 123 0.48 -13.37 7.95
N ASP A 124 1.18 -14.35 7.35
CA ASP A 124 2.57 -14.20 6.94
C ASP A 124 2.73 -13.19 5.79
N LEU A 125 1.70 -12.98 4.96
CA LEU A 125 1.72 -11.95 3.91
C LEU A 125 1.74 -10.53 4.49
N TYR A 126 1.24 -10.35 5.71
CA TYR A 126 1.16 -9.07 6.39
C TYR A 126 2.17 -8.95 7.53
N ALA A 127 2.98 -9.97 7.79
CA ALA A 127 3.97 -9.95 8.86
C ALA A 127 5.13 -9.00 8.54
N GLU A 128 5.55 -8.20 9.53
CA GLU A 128 6.69 -7.28 9.41
C GLU A 128 7.95 -8.01 8.94
N SER A 129 8.26 -9.15 9.55
CA SER A 129 9.43 -9.96 9.21
C SER A 129 9.44 -10.45 7.76
N THR A 130 8.26 -10.68 7.17
CA THR A 130 8.14 -11.07 5.76
C THR A 130 8.51 -9.88 4.87
N TRP A 131 7.98 -8.70 5.17
CA TRP A 131 8.27 -7.50 4.40
C TRP A 131 9.71 -7.02 4.55
N THR A 132 10.31 -7.13 5.74
CA THR A 132 11.76 -6.88 5.90
C THR A 132 12.59 -7.76 4.97
N GLN A 133 12.29 -9.07 4.92
CA GLN A 133 12.99 -9.99 4.01
C GLN A 133 12.71 -9.66 2.53
N ILE A 134 11.47 -9.32 2.16
CA ILE A 134 11.13 -8.94 0.79
C ILE A 134 11.92 -7.71 0.35
N MET A 135 12.00 -6.68 1.20
CA MET A 135 12.77 -5.47 0.93
C MET A 135 14.25 -5.81 0.69
N GLU A 136 14.84 -6.67 1.52
CA GLU A 136 16.22 -7.12 1.39
C GLU A 136 16.46 -7.96 0.12
N GLU A 137 15.59 -8.93 -0.17
CA GLU A 137 15.76 -9.86 -1.29
C GLU A 137 15.48 -9.20 -2.65
N THR A 138 14.50 -8.29 -2.72
CA THR A 138 14.18 -7.56 -3.96
C THR A 138 15.36 -6.72 -4.42
N GLY A 139 16.12 -6.12 -3.48
CA GLY A 139 17.32 -5.34 -3.81
C GLY A 139 18.48 -6.15 -4.39
N LYS A 140 18.42 -7.49 -4.36
CA LYS A 140 19.50 -8.38 -4.85
C LYS A 140 19.30 -8.81 -6.31
N ARG A 141 18.13 -8.56 -6.90
CA ARG A 141 17.79 -8.93 -8.27
C ARG A 141 17.38 -7.70 -9.05
N THR A 142 17.66 -7.70 -10.34
CA THR A 142 17.02 -6.74 -11.25
C THR A 142 15.53 -7.06 -11.38
N GLU A 143 14.73 -6.06 -11.77
CA GLU A 143 13.30 -6.25 -12.04
C GLU A 143 13.06 -7.39 -13.05
N THR A 144 13.85 -7.45 -14.12
CA THR A 144 13.76 -8.49 -15.14
C THR A 144 14.01 -9.88 -14.56
N GLU A 145 15.08 -10.06 -13.79
CA GLU A 145 15.40 -11.36 -13.16
C GLU A 145 14.30 -11.81 -12.20
N LEU A 146 13.71 -10.88 -11.45
CA LEU A 146 12.62 -11.20 -10.53
C LEU A 146 11.35 -11.62 -11.27
N VAL A 147 10.96 -10.85 -12.29
CA VAL A 147 9.78 -11.17 -13.13
C VAL A 147 9.94 -12.53 -13.80
N GLU A 148 11.10 -12.79 -14.40
CA GLU A 148 11.38 -14.07 -15.06
C GLU A 148 11.31 -15.25 -14.07
N ALA A 149 11.89 -15.10 -12.88
CA ALA A 149 11.83 -16.15 -11.85
C ALA A 149 10.39 -16.48 -11.43
N VAL A 150 9.54 -15.46 -11.23
CA VAL A 150 8.13 -15.67 -10.87
C VAL A 150 7.34 -16.32 -12.00
N VAL A 151 7.55 -15.88 -13.24
CA VAL A 151 6.86 -16.46 -14.40
C VAL A 151 7.25 -17.93 -14.60
N LEU A 152 8.54 -18.25 -14.46
CA LEU A 152 9.02 -19.64 -14.57
C LEU A 152 8.45 -20.53 -13.46
N ASP A 153 8.40 -20.04 -12.22
CA ASP A 153 7.80 -20.80 -11.12
C ASP A 153 6.30 -21.04 -11.34
N TRP A 154 5.57 -20.02 -11.77
CA TRP A 154 4.14 -20.15 -12.11
C TRP A 154 3.89 -21.20 -13.21
N MET A 155 4.68 -21.14 -14.30
CA MET A 155 4.59 -22.12 -15.39
C MET A 155 4.88 -23.54 -14.87
N GLY A 156 5.93 -23.71 -14.08
CA GLY A 156 6.30 -24.99 -13.47
C GLY A 156 5.20 -25.55 -12.55
N ARG A 157 4.57 -24.70 -11.73
CA ARG A 157 3.42 -25.11 -10.88
C ARG A 157 2.24 -25.57 -11.73
N ARG A 158 1.94 -24.89 -12.84
CA ARG A 158 0.87 -25.31 -13.77
C ARG A 158 1.16 -26.67 -14.40
N GLU A 159 2.38 -26.87 -14.92
CA GLU A 159 2.77 -28.15 -15.51
C GLU A 159 2.71 -29.29 -14.49
N ALA A 160 3.13 -29.05 -13.25
CA ALA A 160 3.05 -30.02 -12.17
C ALA A 160 1.61 -30.46 -11.83
N LEU A 161 0.63 -29.57 -12.08
CA LEU A 161 -0.80 -29.87 -11.95
C LEU A 161 -1.39 -30.58 -13.20
N GLY A 162 -0.58 -30.81 -14.24
CA GLY A 162 -1.02 -31.37 -15.51
C GLY A 162 -1.79 -30.38 -16.39
N GLU A 163 -1.72 -29.09 -16.08
CA GLU A 163 -2.36 -28.03 -16.85
C GLU A 163 -1.59 -27.72 -18.13
N THR A 164 -2.29 -27.22 -19.15
CA THR A 164 -1.66 -26.83 -20.41
C THR A 164 -1.01 -25.45 -20.32
N LEU A 165 0.12 -25.30 -21.05
CA LEU A 165 0.77 -24.02 -21.34
C LEU A 165 0.49 -23.53 -22.77
N ASP A 166 -0.32 -24.26 -23.54
CA ASP A 166 -0.69 -23.89 -24.90
C ASP A 166 -1.82 -22.86 -24.87
N GLU A 167 -1.51 -21.62 -25.28
CA GLU A 167 -2.47 -20.50 -25.33
C GLU A 167 -3.67 -20.78 -26.25
N HIS A 168 -3.53 -21.66 -27.24
CA HIS A 168 -4.63 -22.08 -28.10
C HIS A 168 -5.59 -23.03 -27.39
N ARG A 169 -5.14 -23.69 -26.32
CA ARG A 169 -5.94 -24.62 -25.51
C ARG A 169 -6.50 -23.96 -24.25
N ASP A 170 -5.81 -22.96 -23.71
CA ASP A 170 -6.31 -22.12 -22.62
C ASP A 170 -6.05 -20.63 -22.93
N PRO A 171 -7.08 -19.87 -23.37
CA PRO A 171 -6.94 -18.47 -23.72
C PRO A 171 -6.66 -17.56 -22.52
N ARG A 172 -6.70 -18.08 -21.29
CA ARG A 172 -6.40 -17.30 -20.07
C ARG A 172 -4.91 -17.26 -19.75
N ILE A 173 -4.08 -18.09 -20.40
CA ILE A 173 -2.64 -18.16 -20.13
C ILE A 173 -1.99 -16.80 -20.35
N LEU A 174 -2.17 -16.19 -21.52
CA LEU A 174 -1.52 -14.93 -21.85
C LEU A 174 -1.96 -13.78 -20.92
N PRO A 175 -3.26 -13.55 -20.67
CA PRO A 175 -3.69 -12.55 -19.68
C PRO A 175 -3.16 -12.81 -18.26
N THR A 176 -3.02 -14.08 -17.87
CA THR A 176 -2.50 -14.44 -16.53
C THR A 176 -1.00 -14.19 -16.44
N HIS A 177 -0.25 -14.58 -17.47
CA HIS A 177 1.18 -14.29 -17.63
C HIS A 177 1.44 -12.79 -17.54
N GLU A 178 0.73 -11.99 -18.34
CA GLU A 178 0.89 -10.53 -18.32
C GLU A 178 0.57 -9.92 -16.95
N ALA A 179 -0.40 -10.49 -16.24
CA ALA A 179 -0.74 -10.01 -14.90
C ALA A 179 0.31 -10.38 -13.85
N HIS A 180 1.01 -11.52 -13.99
CA HIS A 180 2.18 -11.84 -13.18
C HIS A 180 3.36 -10.91 -13.49
N VAL A 181 3.62 -10.64 -14.76
CA VAL A 181 4.65 -9.68 -15.20
C VAL A 181 4.39 -8.29 -14.62
N ARG A 182 3.18 -7.76 -14.79
CA ARG A 182 2.81 -6.43 -14.28
C ARG A 182 2.91 -6.36 -12.75
N ALA A 183 2.35 -7.33 -12.04
CA ALA A 183 2.34 -7.28 -10.58
C ALA A 183 3.74 -7.45 -9.98
N THR A 184 4.55 -8.37 -10.52
CA THR A 184 5.91 -8.60 -10.02
C THR A 184 6.84 -7.41 -10.35
N GLY A 185 6.74 -6.84 -11.56
CA GLY A 185 7.46 -5.64 -11.92
C GLY A 185 7.04 -4.43 -11.06
N GLY A 186 5.74 -4.31 -10.77
CA GLY A 186 5.20 -3.31 -9.84
C GLY A 186 5.74 -3.45 -8.42
N LEU A 187 5.88 -4.69 -7.90
CA LEU A 187 6.46 -4.96 -6.59
C LEU A 187 7.93 -4.52 -6.55
N SER A 188 8.71 -4.94 -7.56
CA SER A 188 10.11 -4.54 -7.70
C SER A 188 10.27 -3.02 -7.73
N HIS A 189 9.40 -2.33 -8.47
CA HIS A 189 9.41 -0.87 -8.56
C HIS A 189 9.05 -0.20 -7.25
N ALA A 190 7.99 -0.63 -6.59
CA ALA A 190 7.54 -0.09 -5.31
C ALA A 190 8.62 -0.21 -4.23
N VAL A 191 9.22 -1.39 -4.10
CA VAL A 191 10.35 -1.64 -3.18
C VAL A 191 11.57 -0.80 -3.57
N GLY A 192 11.86 -0.67 -4.86
CA GLY A 192 12.93 0.20 -5.36
C GLY A 192 12.70 1.68 -5.00
N ARG A 193 11.46 2.18 -5.08
CA ARG A 193 11.10 3.55 -4.66
C ARG A 193 11.34 3.73 -3.16
N LEU A 194 10.84 2.81 -2.33
CA LEU A 194 11.04 2.83 -0.88
C LEU A 194 12.52 2.78 -0.47
N THR A 195 13.36 2.11 -1.25
CA THR A 195 14.80 1.99 -0.96
C THR A 195 15.60 3.21 -1.43
N SER A 196 15.14 3.90 -2.47
CA SER A 196 15.85 5.04 -3.09
C SER A 196 15.41 6.41 -2.55
N ASP A 197 14.28 6.47 -1.84
CA ASP A 197 13.63 7.69 -1.40
C ASP A 197 13.35 7.62 0.10
N ALA A 198 14.23 8.24 0.90
CA ALA A 198 14.17 8.19 2.37
C ALA A 198 12.94 8.91 2.96
N ASP A 199 12.28 9.76 2.16
CA ASP A 199 11.04 10.43 2.54
C ASP A 199 9.82 9.53 2.38
N LEU A 200 9.95 8.37 1.73
CA LEU A 200 8.87 7.40 1.57
C LEU A 200 8.93 6.30 2.64
N VAL A 201 7.75 5.90 3.10
CA VAL A 201 7.58 4.71 3.94
C VAL A 201 6.50 3.79 3.36
N GLY A 202 6.71 2.48 3.48
CA GLY A 202 5.74 1.48 3.04
C GLY A 202 4.78 1.12 4.17
N ILE A 203 3.48 1.26 3.90
CA ILE A 203 2.40 0.85 4.80
C ILE A 203 1.67 -0.32 4.14
N VAL A 204 1.77 -1.50 4.75
CA VAL A 204 1.13 -2.70 4.24
C VAL A 204 -0.25 -2.87 4.86
N GLY A 205 -1.21 -3.28 4.05
CA GLY A 205 -2.54 -3.69 4.52
C GLY A 205 -3.32 -4.41 3.44
N ARG A 206 -4.62 -4.58 3.67
CA ARG A 206 -5.55 -5.06 2.63
C ARG A 206 -6.85 -4.30 2.73
N GLU A 207 -7.56 -4.20 1.60
CA GLU A 207 -8.75 -3.36 1.42
C GLU A 207 -9.85 -3.57 2.48
N HIS A 208 -9.99 -4.78 3.04
CA HIS A 208 -11.02 -5.10 4.03
C HIS A 208 -10.48 -5.33 5.46
N LEU A 209 -9.22 -5.00 5.73
CA LEU A 209 -8.75 -4.88 7.12
C LEU A 209 -9.16 -3.54 7.69
N THR A 210 -9.52 -3.54 8.97
CA THR A 210 -9.61 -2.32 9.75
C THR A 210 -8.27 -1.58 9.71
N ALA A 211 -8.29 -0.26 9.64
CA ALA A 211 -7.09 0.58 9.60
C ALA A 211 -6.10 0.28 10.73
N THR A 212 -6.58 -0.20 11.89
CA THR A 212 -5.75 -0.67 13.01
C THR A 212 -4.72 -1.76 12.64
N ALA A 213 -4.99 -2.54 11.58
CA ALA A 213 -4.13 -3.62 11.11
C ALA A 213 -3.21 -3.21 9.95
N TRP A 214 -3.19 -1.92 9.58
CA TRP A 214 -2.28 -1.39 8.57
C TRP A 214 -0.94 -0.96 9.19
N GLY A 215 0.13 -1.19 8.44
CA GLY A 215 1.50 -0.83 8.83
C GLY A 215 2.10 -1.71 9.92
N HIS A 216 3.37 -1.48 10.20
CA HIS A 216 4.19 -2.26 11.14
C HIS A 216 4.93 -1.36 12.12
N GLY A 217 5.25 -1.92 13.29
CA GLY A 217 6.08 -1.24 14.28
C GLY A 217 5.66 0.22 14.53
N PRO A 218 6.60 1.19 14.49
CA PRO A 218 6.30 2.61 14.66
C PRO A 218 5.35 3.22 13.61
N TRP A 219 5.18 2.56 12.46
CA TRP A 219 4.34 3.00 11.35
C TRP A 219 2.98 2.30 11.29
N ASN A 220 2.66 1.45 12.27
CA ASN A 220 1.29 0.97 12.46
C ASN A 220 0.37 2.14 12.85
N LEU A 221 -0.83 2.20 12.26
CA LEU A 221 -1.70 3.38 12.39
C LEU A 221 -2.13 3.65 13.84
N THR A 222 -2.47 2.60 14.61
CA THR A 222 -2.78 2.72 16.04
C THR A 222 -1.58 3.29 16.82
N THR A 223 -0.37 2.80 16.50
CA THR A 223 0.88 3.24 17.12
C THR A 223 1.18 4.70 16.79
N LEU A 224 0.98 5.12 15.54
CA LEU A 224 1.15 6.49 15.08
C LEU A 224 0.22 7.48 15.79
N LEU A 225 -1.05 7.11 15.98
CA LEU A 225 -1.98 7.97 16.72
C LEU A 225 -1.62 8.10 18.19
N GLN A 226 -1.05 7.05 18.79
CA GLN A 226 -0.67 7.06 20.22
C GLN A 226 0.66 7.76 20.49
N HIS A 227 1.59 7.72 19.54
CA HIS A 227 2.99 8.12 19.76
C HIS A 227 3.51 9.18 18.79
N GLY A 228 2.72 9.57 17.80
CA GLY A 228 3.11 10.51 16.74
C GLY A 228 3.99 9.87 15.66
N LEU A 229 4.39 10.70 14.69
CA LEU A 229 5.26 10.26 13.61
C LEU A 229 6.66 9.87 14.14
N PRO A 230 7.26 8.77 13.64
CA PRO A 230 8.62 8.40 13.97
C PRO A 230 9.61 9.47 13.52
N ALA A 231 10.63 9.73 14.34
CA ALA A 231 11.71 10.64 14.00
C ALA A 231 12.37 10.25 12.67
N SER A 232 12.82 11.24 11.90
CA SER A 232 13.70 11.00 10.77
C SER A 232 15.11 10.70 11.31
N ASP A 233 15.62 9.51 11.04
CA ASP A 233 17.02 9.14 11.29
C ASP A 233 17.98 9.91 10.36
#